data_AF-A0A3N9VCK3-F1
#
_entry.id   AF-A0A3N9VCK3-F1
#
_cell.length_a   1.000
_cell.length_b   1.000
_cell.length_c   1.000
_cell.angle_alpha   90.00
_cell.angle_beta   90.00
_cell.angle_gamma   90.00
#
_symmetry.space_group_name_H-M   'P 1'
#
loop_
_entity.id
_entity.type
_entity.pdbx_description
1 polymer ?
#
loop_
_entity_poly.entity_id
_entity_poly.type
_entity_poly.pdbx_seq_one_letter_code
_entity_poly.pdbx_strand_id
1 'polypeptide(L)'
;MKQSKVPEIAKFDDIITELLRRGVAVLTHRPTRWGYTVDAVIPSAKIVVLKMPNLSRQTKEAMSMFQDLTSRLESDGYRVLIVPKSSMNEEQIRAFCDRISIEPSPALA
;
A
#
# COMPACT_ATOMS: atom_id res chain seq x y z
N MET A 1 12.98 27.42 1.61
CA MET A 1 13.52 26.31 0.80
C MET A 1 12.35 25.37 0.49
N LYS A 2 11.87 25.33 -0.75
CA LYS A 2 10.81 24.38 -1.15
C LYS A 2 11.44 23.00 -1.09
N GLN A 3 11.12 22.21 -0.07
CA GLN A 3 11.33 20.77 -0.12
C GLN A 3 10.52 20.29 -1.32
N SER A 4 11.21 20.04 -2.43
CA SER A 4 10.67 19.27 -3.53
C SER A 4 10.24 17.94 -2.92
N LYS A 5 8.96 17.80 -2.59
CA LYS A 5 8.38 16.52 -2.16
C LYS A 5 8.84 15.53 -3.21
N VAL A 6 9.65 14.56 -2.78
CA VAL A 6 10.03 13.44 -3.63
C VAL A 6 8.71 12.93 -4.23
N PRO A 7 8.57 12.86 -5.56
CA PRO A 7 7.27 12.60 -6.22
C PRO A 7 6.62 11.29 -5.75
N GLU A 8 7.44 10.37 -5.20
CA GLU A 8 6.99 9.12 -4.61
C GLU A 8 6.29 9.25 -3.24
N ILE A 9 6.62 10.28 -2.45
CA ILE A 9 5.95 10.56 -1.17
C ILE A 9 4.59 11.21 -1.44
N ALA A 10 4.54 12.16 -2.39
CA ALA A 10 3.31 12.85 -2.76
C ALA A 10 2.20 11.88 -3.21
N LYS A 11 2.52 10.95 -4.13
CA LYS A 11 1.52 10.00 -4.66
C LYS A 11 0.92 9.07 -3.61
N PHE A 12 1.71 8.64 -2.62
CA PHE A 12 1.20 7.75 -1.57
C PHE A 12 0.24 8.52 -0.67
N ASP A 13 0.62 9.73 -0.27
CA ASP A 13 -0.26 10.62 0.48
C ASP A 13 -1.56 10.92 -0.30
N ASP A 14 -1.48 11.07 -1.62
CA ASP A 14 -2.64 11.30 -2.49
C ASP A 14 -3.58 10.07 -2.52
N ILE A 15 -3.03 8.85 -2.58
CA ILE A 15 -3.81 7.60 -2.46
C ILE A 15 -4.50 7.53 -1.09
N ILE A 16 -3.77 7.79 0.00
CA ILE A 16 -4.34 7.79 1.36
C ILE A 16 -5.45 8.84 1.46
N THR A 17 -5.23 10.04 0.93
CA THR A 17 -6.20 11.14 0.94
C THR A 17 -7.47 10.77 0.17
N GLU A 18 -7.34 10.17 -1.01
CA GLU A 18 -8.49 9.74 -1.81
C GLU A 18 -9.27 8.62 -1.13
N LEU A 19 -8.60 7.68 -0.46
CA LEU A 19 -9.25 6.63 0.34
C LEU A 19 -10.00 7.21 1.54
N LEU A 20 -9.38 8.13 2.28
CA LEU A 20 -10.02 8.83 3.39
C LEU A 20 -11.23 9.65 2.93
N ARG A 21 -11.14 10.34 1.78
CA ARG A 21 -12.24 11.08 1.16
C ARG A 21 -13.44 10.19 0.84
N ARG A 22 -13.19 8.90 0.57
CA ARG A 22 -14.21 7.87 0.31
C ARG A 22 -14.72 7.18 1.57
N GLY A 23 -14.28 7.62 2.75
CA GLY A 23 -14.66 7.01 4.03
C GLY A 23 -13.96 5.69 4.33
N VAL A 24 -12.90 5.34 3.59
CA VAL A 24 -12.11 4.13 3.84
C VAL A 24 -11.11 4.42 4.95
N ALA A 25 -11.19 3.67 6.04
CA ALA A 25 -10.23 3.78 7.14
C ALA A 25 -8.87 3.18 6.72
N VAL A 26 -7.82 3.99 6.78
CA VAL A 26 -6.45 3.57 6.47
C VAL A 26 -5.55 3.77 7.67
N LEU A 27 -4.83 2.72 8.04
CA LEU A 27 -3.85 2.72 9.12
C LEU A 27 -2.45 2.70 8.52
N THR A 28 -1.73 3.82 8.60
CA THR A 28 -0.36 3.92 8.07
C THR A 28 0.69 3.42 9.07
N HIS A 29 1.85 3.01 8.55
CA HIS A 29 3.03 2.63 9.34
C HIS A 29 2.77 1.58 10.43
N ARG A 30 2.06 0.51 10.08
CA ARG A 30 1.67 -0.52 11.05
C ARG A 30 2.76 -1.59 11.18
N PRO A 31 3.25 -1.87 12.40
CA PRO A 31 4.11 -3.02 12.61
C PRO A 31 3.29 -4.30 12.44
N THR A 32 3.91 -5.30 11.84
CA THR A 32 3.39 -6.65 11.70
C THR A 32 3.96 -7.53 12.80
N ARG A 33 3.28 -8.65 13.07
CA ARG A 33 3.72 -9.67 14.03
C ARG A 33 5.05 -10.34 13.67
N TRP A 34 5.52 -10.17 12.44
CA TRP A 34 6.78 -10.73 11.95
C TRP A 34 7.93 -9.72 11.98
N GLY A 35 7.75 -8.56 12.62
CA GLY A 35 8.81 -7.56 12.76
C GLY A 35 8.99 -6.61 11.57
N TYR A 36 8.13 -6.68 10.56
CA TYR A 36 8.11 -5.73 9.44
C TYR A 36 7.13 -4.60 9.69
N THR A 37 7.39 -3.42 9.14
CA THR A 37 6.43 -2.32 9.10
C THR A 37 5.83 -2.22 7.71
N VAL A 38 4.51 -2.27 7.60
CA VAL A 38 3.79 -2.06 6.34
C VAL A 38 3.44 -0.58 6.18
N ASP A 39 3.43 -0.08 4.94
CA ASP A 39 3.21 1.35 4.67
C ASP A 39 1.77 1.77 5.01
N ALA A 40 0.77 0.99 4.59
CA ALA A 40 -0.62 1.20 4.97
C ALA A 40 -1.43 -0.10 5.01
N VAL A 41 -2.44 -0.13 5.89
CA VAL A 41 -3.40 -1.22 6.04
C VAL A 41 -4.81 -0.67 5.95
N ILE A 42 -5.68 -1.37 5.25
CA ILE A 42 -7.11 -1.10 5.13
C ILE A 42 -7.83 -2.30 5.77
N PRO A 43 -8.14 -2.21 7.08
CA PRO A 43 -8.61 -3.36 7.84
C PRO A 43 -9.96 -3.89 7.33
N SER A 44 -10.85 -2.99 6.88
CA SER A 44 -12.19 -3.32 6.41
C SER A 44 -12.19 -4.25 5.20
N ALA A 45 -11.18 -4.14 4.33
CA ALA A 45 -11.05 -4.94 3.13
C ALA A 45 -9.93 -5.99 3.22
N LYS A 46 -9.27 -6.11 4.39
CA LYS A 46 -8.02 -6.89 4.56
C LYS A 46 -7.00 -6.58 3.45
N ILE A 47 -6.83 -5.31 3.09
CA ILE A 47 -5.85 -4.89 2.08
C ILE A 47 -4.64 -4.29 2.78
N VAL A 48 -3.44 -4.64 2.32
CA VAL A 48 -2.19 -3.99 2.70
C VAL A 48 -1.61 -3.30 1.49
N VAL A 49 -1.25 -2.03 1.64
CA VAL A 49 -0.61 -1.24 0.60
C VAL A 49 0.86 -1.07 0.96
N LEU A 50 1.74 -1.49 0.05
CA LEU A 50 3.19 -1.40 0.19
C LEU A 50 3.78 -0.50 -0.89
N LYS A 51 4.78 0.31 -0.54
CA LYS A 51 5.56 1.08 -1.52
C LYS A 51 6.57 0.16 -2.18
N MET A 52 6.68 0.25 -3.51
CA MET A 52 7.72 -0.48 -4.23
C MET A 52 9.11 -0.07 -3.70
N PRO A 53 9.93 -1.03 -3.21
CA PRO A 53 11.27 -0.72 -2.74
C PRO A 53 12.15 -0.12 -3.85
N ASN A 54 13.07 0.78 -3.50
CA ASN A 54 13.97 1.38 -4.48
C ASN A 54 15.07 0.41 -4.92
N LEU A 55 14.83 -0.27 -6.04
CA LEU A 55 15.75 -1.25 -6.64
C LEU A 55 17.15 -0.69 -6.95
N SER A 56 17.32 0.64 -7.09
CA SER A 56 18.65 1.22 -7.38
C SER A 56 19.58 1.25 -6.17
N ARG A 57 19.06 1.07 -4.95
CA ARG A 57 19.83 1.08 -3.71
C ARG A 57 19.65 -0.19 -2.87
N GLN A 58 18.83 -1.13 -3.33
CA GLN A 58 18.48 -2.32 -2.55
C GLN A 58 19.22 -3.57 -3.03
N THR A 59 19.75 -4.30 -2.05
CA THR A 59 20.39 -5.61 -2.22
C THR A 59 19.35 -6.72 -2.43
N LYS A 60 19.80 -7.87 -2.95
CA LYS A 60 18.96 -9.08 -3.11
C LYS A 60 18.20 -9.45 -1.83
N GLU A 61 18.78 -9.18 -0.67
CA GLU A 61 18.18 -9.44 0.64
C GLU A 61 16.91 -8.62 0.89
N ALA A 62 16.89 -7.34 0.54
CA ALA A 62 15.72 -6.49 0.73
C ALA A 62 14.55 -6.92 -0.18
N MET A 63 14.85 -7.39 -1.40
CA MET A 63 13.87 -8.00 -2.29
C MET A 63 13.34 -9.33 -1.75
N SER A 64 14.21 -10.16 -1.17
CA SER A 64 13.82 -11.42 -0.53
C SER A 64 12.93 -11.17 0.69
N MET A 65 13.28 -10.20 1.54
CA MET A 65 12.47 -9.77 2.68
C MET A 65 11.12 -9.21 2.24
N PHE A 66 11.08 -8.45 1.14
CA PHE A 66 9.83 -7.92 0.59
C PHE A 66 8.94 -9.06 0.09
N GLN A 67 9.49 -10.04 -0.62
CA GLN A 67 8.76 -11.22 -1.08
C GLN A 67 8.27 -12.11 0.07
N ASP A 68 9.07 -12.29 1.12
CA ASP A 68 8.67 -13.04 2.31
C ASP A 68 7.52 -12.31 3.03
N LEU A 69 7.61 -10.98 3.17
CA LEU A 69 6.53 -10.16 3.72
C LEU A 69 5.24 -10.29 2.91
N THR A 70 5.30 -10.17 1.58
CA THR A 70 4.09 -10.30 0.74
C THR A 70 3.49 -11.70 0.87
N SER A 71 4.32 -12.74 0.85
CA SER A 71 3.87 -14.13 0.97
C SER A 71 3.20 -14.39 2.33
N ARG A 72 3.75 -13.84 3.42
CA ARG A 72 3.16 -13.94 4.76
C ARG A 72 1.82 -13.20 4.87
N LEU A 73 1.75 -12.00 4.30
CA LEU A 73 0.52 -11.21 4.29
C LEU A 73 -0.59 -11.92 3.50
N GLU A 74 -0.26 -12.46 2.32
CA GLU A 74 -1.19 -13.25 1.52
C GLU A 74 -1.62 -14.53 2.25
N SER A 75 -0.69 -15.21 2.94
CA SER A 75 -1.00 -16.37 3.78
C SER A 75 -1.93 -16.04 4.95
N ASP A 76 -1.90 -14.81 5.47
CA ASP A 76 -2.82 -14.32 6.51
C ASP A 76 -4.17 -13.86 5.94
N GLY A 77 -4.37 -14.01 4.62
CA GLY A 77 -5.59 -13.61 3.91
C GLY A 77 -5.66 -12.10 3.66
N TYR A 78 -4.53 -11.39 3.71
CA TYR A 78 -4.45 -10.01 3.25
C TYR A 78 -4.16 -9.95 1.77
N ARG A 79 -4.87 -9.07 1.07
CA ARG A 79 -4.57 -8.74 -0.32
C ARG A 79 -3.51 -7.64 -0.35
N VAL A 80 -2.35 -7.93 -0.92
CA VAL A 80 -1.23 -6.99 -1.01
C VAL A 80 -1.33 -6.18 -2.30
N LEU A 81 -1.31 -4.84 -2.18
CA LEU A 81 -1.25 -3.92 -3.30
C LEU A 81 0.07 -3.15 -3.26
N ILE A 82 0.81 -3.20 -4.36
CA ILE A 82 2.10 -2.53 -4.47
C ILE A 82 1.90 -1.22 -5.23
N VAL A 83 2.30 -0.11 -4.61
CA VAL A 83 2.32 1.20 -5.27
C VAL A 83 3.57 1.25 -6.15
N PRO A 84 3.41 1.30 -7.49
CA PRO A 84 4.53 1.26 -8.41
C PRO A 84 5.40 2.51 -8.24
N LYS A 85 6.70 2.39 -8.52
CA LYS A 85 7.65 3.50 -8.43
C LYS A 85 7.32 4.66 -9.38
N SER A 86 6.75 4.37 -10.54
CA SER A 86 6.35 5.38 -11.53
C SER A 86 5.44 6.44 -10.93
N SER A 87 5.46 7.64 -11.52
CA SER A 87 4.45 8.66 -11.27
C SER A 87 3.09 8.09 -11.64
N MET A 88 2.10 8.29 -10.77
CA MET A 88 0.70 7.99 -11.07
C MET A 88 -0.04 9.31 -11.25
N ASN A 89 -0.80 9.44 -12.33
CA ASN A 89 -1.72 10.58 -12.49
C ASN A 89 -2.98 10.36 -11.63
N GLU A 90 -3.77 11.41 -11.42
CA GLU A 90 -4.99 11.35 -10.61
C GLU A 90 -5.96 10.24 -11.05
N GLU A 91 -6.09 10.00 -12.36
CA GLU A 91 -6.92 8.90 -12.89
C GLU A 91 -6.41 7.53 -12.47
N GLN A 92 -5.09 7.33 -12.46
CA GLN A 92 -4.49 6.07 -12.01
C GLN A 92 -4.63 5.90 -10.50
N ILE A 93 -4.54 6.99 -9.73
CA ILE A 93 -4.79 7.00 -8.29
C ILE A 93 -6.24 6.61 -8.01
N ARG A 94 -7.21 7.21 -8.73
CA ARG A 94 -8.63 6.86 -8.63
C ARG A 94 -8.87 5.41 -9.00
N ALA A 95 -8.35 4.92 -10.11
CA ALA A 95 -8.48 3.54 -10.53
C ALA A 95 -7.86 2.56 -9.51
N PHE A 96 -6.75 2.93 -8.87
CA PHE A 96 -6.16 2.15 -7.80
C PHE A 96 -7.06 2.09 -6.56
N CYS A 97 -7.62 3.24 -6.16
CA CYS A 97 -8.60 3.31 -5.06
C CYS A 97 -9.91 2.59 -5.39
N ASP A 98 -10.34 2.60 -6.66
CA ASP A 98 -11.50 1.85 -7.12
C ASP A 98 -11.27 0.34 -6.94
N ARG A 99 -10.08 -0.18 -7.27
CA ARG A 99 -9.74 -1.59 -7.02
C ARG A 99 -9.77 -2.01 -5.54
N ILE A 100 -9.65 -1.05 -4.63
CA ILE A 100 -9.78 -1.24 -3.17
C ILE A 100 -11.25 -1.19 -2.75
N SER A 101 -12.00 -0.26 -3.35
CA SER A 101 -13.42 -0.03 -3.05
C SER A 101 -14.38 -1.01 -3.71
N ILE A 102 -13.98 -1.69 -4.79
CA ILE A 102 -14.82 -2.60 -5.59
C ILE A 102 -14.92 -4.00 -4.97
N GLU A 103 -14.06 -4.38 -4.00
CA GLU A 103 -14.36 -5.61 -3.27
C GLU A 103 -15.48 -5.35 -2.26
N PRO A 104 -16.68 -5.93 -2.47
CA PRO A 104 -17.63 -6.00 -1.39
C PRO A 104 -16.95 -6.83 -0.30
N SER A 105 -16.95 -6.28 0.91
CA SER A 105 -16.79 -7.04 2.14
C SER A 105 -17.49 -8.40 1.99
N PRO A 106 -16.80 -9.54 2.12
CA PRO A 106 -17.48 -10.80 2.39
C PRO A 106 -17.93 -10.75 3.86
N ALA A 107 -18.87 -9.84 4.15
CA ALA A 107 -19.72 -9.95 5.31
C ALA A 107 -20.94 -10.75 4.85
N LEU A 108 -21.18 -11.85 5.56
CA LEU A 108 -22.35 -12.73 5.54
C LEU A 108 -22.26 -13.93 4.57
N ALA A 109 -21.64 -15.00 5.07
CA ALA A 109 -22.17 -16.36 4.93
C ALA A 109 -22.24 -16.99 6.33
#